data_AF-A0A0B5NTB7-F1
#
_entry.id   AF-A0A0B5NTB7-F1
#
_cell.length_a   1.000
_cell.length_b   1.000
_cell.length_c   1.000
_cell.angle_alpha   90.00
_cell.angle_beta   90.00
_cell.angle_gamma   90.00
#
_symmetry.space_group_name_H-M   'P 1'
#
loop_
_entity.id
_entity.type
_entity.pdbx_description
1 polymer ?
#
loop_
_entity_poly.entity_id
_entity_poly.type
_entity_poly.pdbx_seq_one_letter_code
_entity_poly.pdbx_strand_id
1 'polypeptide(L)'
;MRLNEYMLETFPNLELRPPLFYNGDIGIRFRLGVNYDCNNIYENCPYLEGVYNRAITLFRSLHATEDDIYIVVDVNEYADGETFKHKLNIFSKYVKAKSDLFKLQKNTIPYVFPEDDEDGGYKTHRYILKCKVSDLKYIPMLKAICNQDMGIKPRIFHRVYFINSNKNTIFHVYDDRGCEVLATSPNTIRDIYYTYKDWILEYDRNKIDKVFN
;
A
#
# COMPACT_ATOMS: atom_id res chain seq x y z
N MET A 1 -4.09 18.44 -10.07
CA MET A 1 -5.25 17.57 -9.81
C MET A 1 -5.21 17.05 -8.39
N ARG A 2 -6.33 17.08 -7.66
CA ARG A 2 -6.48 16.48 -6.33
C ARG A 2 -6.62 14.96 -6.46
N LEU A 3 -6.33 14.21 -5.40
CA LEU A 3 -6.42 12.74 -5.44
C LEU A 3 -7.81 12.26 -5.87
N ASN A 4 -8.89 12.83 -5.30
CA ASN A 4 -10.25 12.37 -5.59
C ASN A 4 -10.64 12.58 -7.06
N GLU A 5 -10.23 13.71 -7.65
CA GLU A 5 -10.43 13.99 -9.08
C GLU A 5 -9.65 12.97 -9.93
N TYR A 6 -8.37 12.74 -9.60
CA TYR A 6 -7.53 11.76 -10.29
C TYR A 6 -8.11 10.34 -10.22
N MET A 7 -8.55 9.91 -9.04
CA MET A 7 -9.12 8.58 -8.84
C MET A 7 -10.42 8.40 -9.62
N LEU A 8 -11.30 9.41 -9.63
CA LEU A 8 -12.55 9.36 -10.38
C LEU A 8 -12.31 9.25 -11.89
N GLU A 9 -11.34 10.01 -12.41
CA GLU A 9 -11.00 10.02 -13.84
C GLU A 9 -10.25 8.75 -14.28
N THR A 10 -9.31 8.27 -13.45
CA THR A 10 -8.33 7.25 -13.85
C THR A 10 -8.73 5.85 -13.42
N PHE A 11 -9.38 5.70 -12.26
CA PHE A 11 -9.84 4.43 -11.71
C PHE A 11 -11.33 4.52 -11.37
N PRO A 12 -12.21 4.73 -12.37
CA PRO A 12 -13.64 4.86 -12.13
C PRO A 12 -14.14 3.61 -11.40
N ASN A 13 -14.89 3.80 -10.32
CA ASN A 13 -15.44 2.76 -9.45
C ASN A 13 -14.45 2.05 -8.50
N LEU A 14 -13.16 2.39 -8.52
CA LEU A 14 -12.22 1.85 -7.54
C LEU A 14 -12.22 2.65 -6.25
N GLU A 15 -12.68 2.04 -5.17
CA GLU A 15 -12.51 2.56 -3.82
C GLU A 15 -11.19 2.07 -3.23
N LEU A 16 -10.43 2.99 -2.59
CA LEU A 16 -9.23 2.63 -1.82
C LEU A 16 -9.63 1.95 -0.51
N ARG A 17 -10.03 0.68 -0.62
CA ARG A 17 -10.38 -0.22 0.49
C ARG A 17 -9.84 -1.62 0.20
N PRO A 18 -9.48 -2.39 1.22
CA PRO A 18 -9.03 -3.75 1.02
C PRO A 18 -10.20 -4.74 0.91
N PRO A 19 -9.98 -5.90 0.26
CA PRO A 19 -8.81 -6.21 -0.56
C PRO A 19 -8.87 -5.47 -1.91
N LEU A 20 -7.83 -4.70 -2.25
CA LEU A 20 -7.86 -3.77 -3.39
C LEU A 20 -7.96 -4.55 -4.70
N PHE A 21 -7.32 -5.72 -4.78
CA PHE A 21 -7.30 -6.59 -5.96
C PHE A 21 -8.69 -7.05 -6.42
N TYR A 22 -9.64 -7.24 -5.50
CA TYR A 22 -11.00 -7.68 -5.86
C TYR A 22 -11.93 -6.51 -6.22
N ASN A 23 -11.51 -5.27 -5.94
CA ASN A 23 -12.24 -4.06 -6.31
C ASN A 23 -11.72 -3.43 -7.61
N GLY A 24 -10.65 -3.95 -8.21
CA GLY A 24 -10.09 -3.48 -9.48
C GLY A 24 -10.11 -4.54 -10.58
N ASP A 25 -10.24 -4.08 -11.83
CA ASP A 25 -10.32 -4.97 -13.00
C ASP A 25 -8.97 -5.59 -13.38
N ILE A 26 -7.90 -4.79 -13.29
CA ILE A 26 -6.56 -5.16 -13.72
C ILE A 26 -5.64 -5.07 -12.51
N GLY A 27 -5.35 -6.23 -11.93
CA GLY A 27 -4.46 -6.31 -10.78
C GLY A 27 -3.69 -7.62 -10.71
N ILE A 28 -2.67 -7.62 -9.87
CA ILE A 28 -1.83 -8.78 -9.55
C ILE A 28 -1.65 -8.79 -8.04
N ARG A 29 -1.85 -9.96 -7.41
CA ARG A 29 -1.59 -10.16 -6.00
C ARG A 29 -0.35 -11.05 -5.82
N PHE A 30 0.68 -10.46 -5.23
CA PHE A 30 1.96 -11.11 -4.99
C PHE A 30 2.06 -11.63 -3.55
N ARG A 31 2.64 -12.81 -3.40
CA ARG A 31 3.12 -13.38 -2.14
C ARG A 31 4.47 -12.77 -1.80
N LEU A 32 4.56 -12.17 -0.62
CA LEU A 32 5.83 -11.65 -0.10
C LEU A 32 6.53 -12.70 0.77
N GLY A 33 5.85 -13.26 1.76
CA GLY A 33 6.40 -14.27 2.68
C GLY A 33 6.45 -15.69 2.11
N VAL A 34 7.56 -16.38 2.32
CA VAL A 34 7.75 -17.81 1.98
C VAL A 34 8.45 -18.50 3.15
N ASN A 35 8.05 -19.73 3.47
CA ASN A 35 8.60 -20.52 4.58
C ASN A 35 8.47 -19.81 5.94
N TYR A 36 7.29 -19.28 6.22
CA TYR A 36 6.98 -18.67 7.51
C TYR A 36 7.13 -19.70 8.64
N ASP A 37 7.88 -19.34 9.68
CA ASP A 37 8.02 -20.10 10.92
C ASP A 37 7.91 -19.12 12.10
N CYS A 38 6.81 -19.23 12.85
CA CYS A 38 6.52 -18.33 13.96
C CYS A 38 7.54 -18.40 15.10
N ASN A 39 8.29 -19.51 15.23
CA ASN A 39 9.32 -19.65 16.26
C ASN A 39 10.65 -19.00 15.87
N ASN A 40 10.82 -18.62 14.60
CA ASN A 40 12.06 -18.12 14.04
C ASN A 40 11.92 -16.69 13.46
N ILE A 41 11.08 -15.88 14.09
CA ILE A 41 10.91 -14.46 13.75
C ILE A 41 11.77 -13.60 14.68
N TYR A 42 12.75 -12.92 14.08
CA TYR A 42 13.61 -11.94 14.74
C TYR A 42 14.09 -10.91 13.70
N GLU A 43 14.72 -9.84 14.15
CA GLU A 43 15.21 -8.79 13.25
C GLU A 43 16.23 -9.36 12.24
N ASN A 44 16.00 -9.13 10.95
CA ASN A 44 16.80 -9.66 9.84
C ASN A 44 16.81 -11.20 9.73
N CYS A 45 15.77 -11.89 10.21
CA CYS A 45 15.63 -13.32 9.92
C CYS A 45 15.41 -13.56 8.41
N PRO A 46 15.77 -14.75 7.87
CA PRO A 46 15.67 -15.04 6.44
C PRO A 46 14.27 -14.82 5.85
N TYR A 47 13.22 -15.08 6.64
CA TYR A 47 11.84 -14.82 6.26
C TYR A 47 11.62 -13.33 5.95
N LEU A 48 11.96 -12.45 6.89
CA LEU A 48 11.77 -11.00 6.74
C LEU A 48 12.66 -10.42 5.65
N GLU A 49 13.88 -10.91 5.49
CA GLU A 49 14.74 -10.49 4.38
C GLU A 49 14.09 -10.80 3.02
N GLY A 50 13.51 -11.99 2.86
CA GLY A 50 12.75 -12.36 1.67
C GLY A 50 11.54 -11.45 1.42
N VAL A 51 10.76 -11.18 2.47
CA VAL A 51 9.60 -10.27 2.43
C VAL A 51 10.03 -8.87 1.99
N TYR A 52 11.04 -8.29 2.63
CA TYR A 52 11.55 -6.96 2.28
C TYR A 52 12.06 -6.92 0.85
N ASN A 53 12.82 -7.93 0.43
CA ASN A 53 13.40 -7.99 -0.90
C ASN A 53 12.30 -7.99 -1.96
N ARG A 54 11.25 -8.80 -1.81
CA ARG A 54 10.12 -8.81 -2.76
C ARG A 54 9.37 -7.48 -2.77
N ALA A 55 9.03 -6.93 -1.60
CA ALA A 55 8.30 -5.67 -1.51
C ALA A 55 9.07 -4.49 -2.16
N ILE A 56 10.38 -4.38 -1.86
CA ILE A 56 11.25 -3.34 -2.42
C ILE A 56 11.45 -3.53 -3.92
N THR A 57 11.62 -4.79 -4.37
CA THR A 57 11.81 -5.11 -5.79
C THR A 57 10.57 -4.74 -6.61
N LEU A 58 9.39 -5.16 -6.18
CA LEU A 58 8.12 -4.82 -6.84
C LEU A 58 7.90 -3.30 -6.87
N PHE A 59 8.16 -2.60 -5.76
CA PHE A 59 8.04 -1.14 -5.71
C PHE A 59 8.96 -0.47 -6.74
N ARG A 60 10.23 -0.88 -6.82
CA ARG A 60 11.21 -0.34 -7.78
C ARG A 60 10.87 -0.64 -9.23
N SER A 61 10.32 -1.82 -9.52
CA SER A 61 9.88 -2.14 -10.88
C SER A 61 8.69 -1.29 -11.32
N LEU A 62 7.82 -0.89 -10.38
CA LEU A 62 6.65 -0.07 -10.68
C LEU A 62 6.98 1.43 -10.75
N HIS A 63 8.00 1.92 -10.03
CA HIS A 63 8.25 3.35 -9.83
C HIS A 63 9.64 3.78 -10.29
N ALA A 64 9.71 4.81 -11.14
CA ALA A 64 10.94 5.56 -11.40
C ALA A 64 11.15 6.62 -10.30
N THR A 65 12.40 7.05 -10.09
CA THR A 65 12.72 8.03 -9.02
C THR A 65 12.00 9.36 -9.20
N GLU A 66 11.74 9.75 -10.45
CA GLU A 66 11.14 11.04 -10.80
C GLU A 66 9.62 11.00 -10.96
N ASP A 67 9.01 9.82 -10.81
CA ASP A 67 7.55 9.68 -10.88
C ASP A 67 6.87 10.47 -9.76
N ASP A 68 5.83 11.21 -10.13
CA ASP A 68 4.84 11.83 -9.27
C ASP A 68 3.88 10.77 -8.70
N ILE A 69 3.89 10.66 -7.37
CA ILE A 69 3.08 9.71 -6.62
C ILE A 69 2.21 10.42 -5.59
N TYR A 70 1.04 9.83 -5.30
CA TYR A 70 0.31 10.09 -4.07
C TYR A 70 0.61 8.98 -3.07
N ILE A 71 0.98 9.36 -1.85
CA ILE A 71 0.98 8.45 -0.70
C ILE A 71 -0.28 8.73 0.07
N VAL A 72 -1.11 7.70 0.21
CA VAL A 72 -2.35 7.76 0.94
C VAL A 72 -2.21 6.89 2.18
N VAL A 73 -2.43 7.46 3.35
CA VAL A 73 -2.39 6.73 4.62
C VAL A 73 -3.75 6.82 5.30
N ASP A 74 -4.39 5.67 5.47
CA ASP A 74 -5.69 5.56 6.15
C ASP A 74 -5.51 5.13 7.59
N VAL A 75 -6.07 5.92 8.50
CA VAL A 75 -5.98 5.73 9.94
C VAL A 75 -7.40 5.64 10.49
N ASN A 76 -7.79 4.46 10.97
CA ASN A 76 -9.11 4.27 11.54
C ASN A 76 -9.14 4.82 12.98
N GLU A 77 -10.20 5.57 13.29
CA GLU A 77 -10.59 6.02 14.61
C GLU A 77 -11.78 5.17 15.05
N TYR A 78 -11.59 4.40 16.11
CA TYR A 78 -12.66 3.70 16.81
C TYR A 78 -13.27 4.65 17.86
N ALA A 79 -14.54 4.42 18.21
CA ALA A 79 -15.44 5.36 18.91
C ALA A 79 -14.86 6.08 20.14
N ASP A 80 -13.82 5.55 20.78
CA ASP A 80 -13.26 6.11 22.01
C ASP A 80 -12.39 7.37 21.84
N GLY A 81 -11.98 7.77 20.62
CA GLY A 81 -11.35 9.07 20.30
C GLY A 81 -10.02 9.45 21.00
N GLU A 82 -9.75 8.98 22.21
CA GLU A 82 -8.57 9.28 23.03
C GLU A 82 -7.30 8.64 22.45
N THR A 83 -7.44 7.47 21.82
CA THR A 83 -6.33 6.76 21.18
C THR A 83 -5.76 7.50 19.95
N PHE A 84 -6.55 8.39 19.33
CA PHE A 84 -6.18 9.07 18.09
C PHE A 84 -5.24 10.27 18.29
N LYS A 85 -5.31 10.94 19.45
CA LYS A 85 -4.61 12.22 19.71
C LYS A 85 -3.07 12.16 19.62
N HIS A 86 -2.46 10.97 19.62
CA HIS A 86 -1.01 10.82 19.78
C HIS A 86 -0.24 10.23 18.60
N LYS A 87 -0.87 9.86 17.47
CA LYS A 87 -0.28 8.83 16.59
C LYS A 87 0.40 9.26 15.28
N LEU A 88 0.25 10.48 14.76
CA LEU A 88 0.55 10.67 13.33
C LEU A 88 1.81 11.46 13.02
N ASN A 89 2.94 10.77 13.21
CA ASN A 89 4.26 11.17 12.74
C ASN A 89 4.81 10.26 11.61
N ILE A 90 3.93 9.60 10.85
CA ILE A 90 4.33 8.65 9.78
C ILE A 90 5.10 9.39 8.70
N PHE A 91 4.49 10.40 8.08
CA PHE A 91 5.11 11.16 6.99
C PHE A 91 6.43 11.79 7.41
N SER A 92 6.53 12.35 8.61
CA SER A 92 7.78 13.01 8.99
C SER A 92 8.96 12.05 9.15
N LYS A 93 8.73 10.74 9.39
CA LYS A 93 9.81 9.73 9.44
C LYS A 93 10.30 9.36 8.05
N TYR A 94 9.41 9.35 7.05
CA TYR A 94 9.68 8.76 5.73
C TYR A 94 9.78 9.77 4.60
N VAL A 95 9.36 11.01 4.79
CA VAL A 95 9.58 12.11 3.84
C VAL A 95 10.95 12.73 4.12
N LYS A 96 11.74 12.98 3.07
CA LYS A 96 13.10 13.51 3.19
C LYS A 96 13.13 14.98 3.58
N ALA A 97 12.38 15.83 2.88
CA ALA A 97 12.31 17.26 3.16
C ALA A 97 11.08 17.58 4.03
N LYS A 98 11.31 18.22 5.18
CA LYS A 98 10.21 18.60 6.09
C LYS A 98 9.26 19.62 5.47
N SER A 99 9.72 20.43 4.52
CA SER A 99 8.89 21.36 3.76
C SER A 99 7.78 20.68 2.96
N ASP A 100 7.97 19.42 2.52
CA ASP A 100 6.92 18.70 1.80
C ASP A 100 5.74 18.33 2.71
N LEU A 101 5.93 18.32 4.03
CA LEU A 101 4.84 18.07 4.98
C LEU A 101 3.80 19.19 4.96
N PHE A 102 4.13 20.40 4.50
CA PHE A 102 3.15 21.48 4.31
C PHE A 102 2.16 21.19 3.18
N LYS A 103 2.47 20.23 2.29
CA LYS A 103 1.57 19.77 1.22
C LYS A 103 0.59 18.69 1.70
N LEU A 104 0.73 18.20 2.93
CA LEU A 104 -0.07 17.11 3.48
C LEU A 104 -1.53 17.54 3.60
N GLN A 105 -2.43 16.76 3.00
CA GLN A 105 -3.87 16.94 3.10
C GLN A 105 -4.45 15.89 4.04
N LYS A 106 -5.52 16.26 4.74
CA LYS A 106 -6.27 15.35 5.63
C LYS A 106 -7.75 15.46 5.29
N ASN A 107 -8.38 14.32 5.04
CA ASN A 107 -9.82 14.18 4.90
C ASN A 107 -10.34 13.15 5.91
N THR A 108 -11.55 13.34 6.42
CA THR A 108 -12.25 12.33 7.20
C THR A 108 -13.33 11.72 6.32
N ILE A 109 -13.34 10.38 6.22
CA ILE A 109 -14.31 9.61 5.44
C ILE A 109 -15.00 8.59 6.36
N PRO A 110 -16.15 8.03 5.96
CA PRO A 110 -16.77 6.91 6.68
C PRO A 110 -15.78 5.77 6.93
N TYR A 111 -16.07 4.92 7.92
CA TYR A 111 -15.23 3.76 8.17
C TYR A 111 -15.14 2.88 6.91
N VAL A 112 -13.93 2.48 6.55
CA VAL A 112 -13.69 1.70 5.31
C VAL A 112 -13.98 0.20 5.47
N PHE A 113 -14.48 -0.22 6.65
CA PHE A 113 -14.95 -1.57 6.97
C PHE A 113 -16.27 -1.50 7.77
N PRO A 114 -17.33 -0.88 7.23
CA PRO A 114 -18.59 -0.88 7.95
C PRO A 114 -19.04 -2.35 8.12
N GLU A 115 -19.28 -2.76 9.36
CA GLU A 115 -20.00 -3.99 9.66
C GLU A 115 -21.51 -3.65 9.72
N ASP A 116 -22.38 -4.61 9.42
CA ASP A 116 -23.83 -4.35 9.30
C ASP A 116 -24.45 -3.82 10.61
N ASP A 117 -23.80 -4.05 11.75
CA ASP A 117 -24.17 -3.61 13.09
C ASP A 117 -23.36 -2.41 13.61
N GLU A 118 -22.51 -1.78 12.77
CA GLU A 118 -21.75 -0.59 13.15
C GLU A 118 -22.65 0.65 13.19
N ASP A 119 -22.65 1.39 14.32
CA ASP A 119 -23.52 2.56 14.51
C ASP A 119 -23.08 3.84 13.74
N GLY A 120 -22.02 3.73 12.92
CA GLY A 120 -21.40 4.84 12.20
C GLY A 120 -20.43 5.67 13.05
N GLY A 121 -20.14 5.25 14.28
CA GLY A 121 -19.20 5.88 15.20
C GLY A 121 -17.74 5.77 14.75
N TYR A 122 -17.40 4.80 13.89
CA TYR A 122 -16.04 4.64 13.38
C TYR A 122 -15.78 5.55 12.18
N LYS A 123 -14.56 6.08 12.12
CA LYS A 123 -14.14 7.03 11.08
C LYS A 123 -12.79 6.64 10.51
N THR A 124 -12.54 7.01 9.26
CA THR A 124 -11.21 6.88 8.67
C THR A 124 -10.64 8.26 8.37
N HIS A 125 -9.48 8.57 8.97
CA HIS A 125 -8.71 9.76 8.63
C HIS A 125 -7.72 9.41 7.52
N ARG A 126 -8.00 9.93 6.33
CA ARG A 126 -7.18 9.75 5.13
C ARG A 126 -6.22 10.91 4.97
N TYR A 127 -4.93 10.61 5.07
CA TYR A 127 -3.85 11.55 4.84
C TYR A 127 -3.27 11.36 3.45
N ILE A 128 -3.05 12.45 2.72
CA ILE A 128 -2.62 12.40 1.32
C ILE A 128 -1.44 13.33 1.16
N LEU A 129 -0.33 12.79 0.65
CA LEU A 129 0.82 13.57 0.23
C LEU A 129 1.11 13.32 -1.25
N LYS A 130 1.12 14.38 -2.06
CA LYS A 130 1.65 14.32 -3.43
C LYS A 130 3.12 14.72 -3.41
N CYS A 131 3.99 13.87 -3.94
CA CYS A 131 5.44 14.07 -3.99
C CYS A 131 6.08 13.21 -5.09
N LYS A 132 7.38 13.35 -5.31
CA LYS A 132 8.14 12.42 -6.13
C LYS A 132 8.58 11.21 -5.31
N VAL A 133 8.82 10.09 -5.99
CA VAL A 133 9.42 8.90 -5.36
C VAL A 133 10.76 9.24 -4.71
N SER A 134 11.55 10.12 -5.34
CA SER A 134 12.83 10.62 -4.83
C SER A 134 12.70 11.41 -3.53
N ASP A 135 11.53 11.95 -3.18
CA ASP A 135 11.28 12.65 -1.91
C ASP A 135 11.07 11.69 -0.73
N LEU A 136 10.97 10.38 -0.99
CA LEU A 136 10.66 9.37 0.01
C LEU A 136 11.83 8.47 0.37
N LYS A 137 11.87 8.14 1.65
CA LYS A 137 12.57 6.99 2.20
C LYS A 137 11.65 5.76 2.09
N TYR A 138 11.30 5.37 0.86
CA TYR A 138 10.34 4.29 0.63
C TYR A 138 10.84 2.94 1.16
N ILE A 139 12.15 2.65 1.09
CA ILE A 139 12.74 1.40 1.60
C ILE A 139 12.42 1.19 3.10
N PRO A 140 12.79 2.10 4.02
CA PRO A 140 12.44 1.92 5.43
C PRO A 140 10.94 2.00 5.69
N MET A 141 10.17 2.72 4.86
CA MET A 141 8.70 2.73 4.98
C MET A 141 8.10 1.36 4.65
N LEU A 142 8.50 0.73 3.54
CA LEU A 142 8.05 -0.60 3.14
C LEU A 142 8.42 -1.66 4.17
N LYS A 143 9.66 -1.62 4.70
CA LYS A 143 10.07 -2.50 5.80
C LYS A 143 9.15 -2.32 7.02
N ALA A 144 8.82 -1.08 7.37
CA ALA A 144 7.93 -0.82 8.49
C ALA A 144 6.49 -1.30 8.24
N ILE A 145 5.98 -1.27 7.01
CA ILE A 145 4.69 -1.88 6.67
C ILE A 145 4.75 -3.40 6.86
N CYS A 146 5.79 -4.05 6.32
CA CYS A 146 5.99 -5.50 6.46
C CYS A 146 6.12 -5.94 7.93
N ASN A 147 6.59 -5.06 8.82
CA ASN A 147 6.81 -5.39 10.23
C ASN A 147 5.55 -5.38 11.10
N GLN A 148 4.40 -4.98 10.55
CA GLN A 148 3.18 -4.72 11.30
C GLN A 148 2.84 -5.83 12.30
N ASP A 149 2.80 -7.08 11.82
CA ASP A 149 2.33 -8.25 12.57
C ASP A 149 3.48 -9.18 13.00
N MET A 150 4.73 -8.71 12.86
CA MET A 150 5.93 -9.52 13.06
C MET A 150 6.63 -9.28 14.41
N GLY A 151 6.08 -8.40 15.26
CA GLY A 151 6.71 -8.01 16.52
C GLY A 151 7.98 -7.15 16.36
N ILE A 152 8.38 -6.81 15.13
CA ILE A 152 9.59 -6.03 14.81
C ILE A 152 9.29 -4.51 14.78
N LYS A 153 10.28 -3.68 15.14
CA LYS A 153 10.24 -2.22 14.99
C LYS A 153 11.30 -1.76 13.97
N PRO A 154 11.07 -0.64 13.25
CA PRO A 154 9.85 0.16 13.22
C PRO A 154 8.70 -0.58 12.51
N ARG A 155 7.46 -0.20 12.82
CA ARG A 155 6.25 -0.75 12.19
C ARG A 155 5.20 0.31 11.89
N ILE A 156 4.41 0.11 10.83
CA ILE A 156 3.28 0.95 10.43
C ILE A 156 2.03 0.05 10.46
N PHE A 157 1.08 0.37 11.33
CA PHE A 157 -0.21 -0.33 11.46
C PHE A 157 -1.33 0.23 10.59
N HIS A 158 -0.98 1.17 9.71
CA HIS A 158 -1.91 1.95 8.94
C HIS A 158 -1.81 1.51 7.49
N ARG A 159 -2.94 1.53 6.78
CA ARG A 159 -2.93 1.19 5.36
C ARG A 159 -2.23 2.29 4.60
N VAL A 160 -1.29 1.90 3.75
CA VAL A 160 -0.54 2.81 2.90
C VAL A 160 -0.74 2.40 1.46
N TYR A 161 -1.21 3.33 0.64
CA TYR A 161 -1.30 3.18 -0.81
C TYR A 161 -0.30 4.11 -1.46
N PHE A 162 0.46 3.58 -2.43
CA PHE A 162 1.34 4.35 -3.29
C PHE A 162 0.72 4.38 -4.69
N ILE A 163 0.29 5.55 -5.12
CA ILE A 163 -0.46 5.74 -6.37
C ILE A 163 0.42 6.52 -7.33
N ASN A 164 0.88 5.87 -8.40
CA ASN A 164 1.71 6.47 -9.42
C ASN A 164 0.84 7.15 -10.48
N SER A 165 0.91 8.48 -10.53
CA SER A 165 0.11 9.29 -11.44
C SER A 165 0.69 9.45 -12.84
N ASN A 166 1.97 9.09 -13.04
CA ASN A 166 2.56 9.04 -14.39
C ASN A 166 2.21 7.74 -15.10
N LYS A 167 2.14 6.63 -14.35
CA LYS A 167 1.92 5.28 -14.91
C LYS A 167 0.51 4.76 -14.69
N ASN A 168 -0.32 5.46 -13.93
CA ASN A 168 -1.66 5.04 -13.56
C ASN A 168 -1.68 3.64 -12.91
N THR A 169 -0.87 3.49 -11.86
CA THR A 169 -0.76 2.25 -11.09
C THR A 169 -0.93 2.49 -9.60
N ILE A 170 -1.40 1.48 -8.86
CA ILE A 170 -1.52 1.50 -7.41
C ILE A 170 -0.73 0.34 -6.82
N PHE A 171 0.06 0.63 -5.80
CA PHE A 171 0.85 -0.34 -5.06
C PHE A 171 0.47 -0.31 -3.59
N HIS A 172 0.14 -1.47 -3.05
CA HIS A 172 -0.26 -1.63 -1.66
C HIS A 172 0.40 -2.87 -1.06
N VAL A 173 1.15 -2.70 0.02
CA VAL A 173 1.59 -3.82 0.87
C VAL A 173 0.67 -3.80 2.08
N TYR A 174 -0.04 -4.89 2.33
CA TYR A 174 -0.94 -4.97 3.49
C TYR A 174 -0.20 -5.45 4.74
N ASP A 175 0.70 -6.43 4.61
CA ASP A 175 1.59 -6.93 5.67
C ASP A 175 2.75 -7.75 5.05
N ASP A 176 3.41 -8.60 5.85
CA ASP A 176 4.50 -9.49 5.43
C ASP A 176 4.06 -10.60 4.45
N ARG A 177 2.77 -10.89 4.34
CA ARG A 177 2.24 -12.01 3.55
C ARG A 177 2.07 -11.65 2.10
N GLY A 178 1.71 -10.40 1.78
CA GLY A 178 1.51 -10.04 0.38
C GLY A 178 1.33 -8.57 0.02
N CYS A 179 1.25 -8.36 -1.28
CA CYS A 179 1.20 -7.07 -1.94
C CYS A 179 0.23 -7.11 -3.12
N GLU A 180 -0.45 -6.00 -3.36
CA GLU A 180 -1.36 -5.78 -4.48
C GLU A 180 -0.80 -4.71 -5.41
N VAL A 181 -0.79 -5.00 -6.71
CA VAL A 181 -0.45 -4.07 -7.80
C VAL A 181 -1.65 -3.95 -8.70
N LEU A 182 -2.17 -2.74 -8.91
CA LEU A 182 -3.25 -2.46 -9.85
C LEU A 182 -2.79 -1.50 -10.94
N ALA A 183 -3.44 -1.56 -12.09
CA ALA A 183 -3.21 -0.65 -13.22
C ALA A 183 -4.52 -0.35 -13.95
N THR A 184 -4.49 0.65 -14.82
CA THR A 184 -5.59 0.96 -15.74
C THR A 184 -5.53 0.17 -17.05
N SER A 185 -4.38 -0.44 -17.35
CA SER A 185 -4.17 -1.27 -18.54
C SER A 185 -3.28 -2.46 -18.21
N PRO A 186 -3.55 -3.67 -18.73
CA PRO A 186 -2.65 -4.81 -18.56
C PRO A 186 -1.26 -4.51 -19.11
N ASN A 187 -1.16 -3.72 -20.18
CA ASN A 187 0.11 -3.33 -20.79
C ASN A 187 1.06 -2.67 -19.78
N THR A 188 0.53 -1.83 -18.89
CA THR A 188 1.32 -1.06 -17.92
C THR A 188 2.08 -1.93 -16.92
N ILE A 189 1.52 -3.10 -16.57
CA ILE A 189 2.09 -4.01 -15.58
C ILE A 189 2.40 -5.40 -16.15
N ARG A 190 2.40 -5.54 -17.48
CA ARG A 190 2.69 -6.81 -18.16
C ARG A 190 4.10 -7.31 -17.86
N ASP A 191 5.10 -6.43 -17.90
CA ASP A 191 6.48 -6.82 -17.62
C ASP A 191 6.63 -7.30 -16.17
N ILE A 192 5.93 -6.66 -15.24
CA ILE A 192 5.89 -7.06 -13.83
C ILE A 192 5.24 -8.44 -13.68
N TYR A 193 4.14 -8.71 -14.38
CA TYR A 193 3.51 -10.03 -14.42
C TYR A 193 4.49 -11.11 -14.88
N TYR A 194 5.10 -10.96 -16.07
CA TYR A 194 5.99 -12.00 -16.61
C TYR A 194 7.27 -12.17 -15.81
N THR A 195 7.86 -11.07 -15.33
CA THR A 195 9.13 -11.10 -14.57
C THR A 195 8.96 -11.75 -13.20
N TYR A 196 7.83 -11.52 -12.53
CA TYR A 196 7.60 -11.97 -11.15
C TYR A 196 6.46 -12.98 -11.02
N LYS A 197 6.13 -13.70 -12.10
CA LYS A 197 5.02 -14.67 -12.15
C LYS A 197 5.07 -15.74 -11.06
N ASP A 198 6.27 -16.12 -10.63
CA ASP A 198 6.50 -17.14 -9.60
C ASP A 198 6.17 -16.62 -8.19
N TRP A 199 6.00 -15.30 -8.03
CA TRP A 199 5.59 -14.67 -6.78
C TRP A 199 4.09 -14.46 -6.70
N ILE A 200 3.33 -14.71 -7.77
CA ILE A 200 1.87 -14.57 -7.77
C ILE A 200 1.25 -15.57 -6.77
N LEU A 201 0.26 -15.11 -6.00
CA LEU A 201 -0.50 -16.00 -5.12
C LEU A 201 -1.30 -17.00 -5.94
N GLU A 202 -1.01 -18.29 -5.74
CA GLU A 202 -1.63 -19.39 -6.47
C GLU A 202 -3.17 -19.36 -6.46
N TYR A 203 -3.76 -18.95 -5.33
CA TYR A 203 -5.21 -18.80 -5.20
C TYR A 203 -5.82 -17.86 -6.25
N ASP A 204 -5.13 -16.77 -6.59
CA ASP A 204 -5.60 -15.76 -7.55
C ASP A 204 -5.00 -15.94 -8.95
N ARG A 205 -4.09 -16.92 -9.16
CA ARG A 205 -3.33 -17.10 -10.41
C ARG A 205 -4.24 -17.24 -11.63
N ASN A 206 -5.25 -18.11 -11.56
CA ASN A 206 -6.18 -18.31 -12.68
C ASN A 206 -6.95 -17.03 -13.07
N LYS A 207 -7.27 -16.16 -12.11
CA LYS A 207 -7.92 -14.87 -12.39
C LYS A 207 -6.94 -13.92 -13.06
N ILE A 208 -5.71 -13.85 -12.56
CA ILE A 208 -4.65 -12.99 -13.08
C ILE A 208 -4.25 -13.41 -14.50
N ASP A 209 -4.03 -14.71 -14.72
CA ASP A 209 -3.61 -15.26 -16.01
C ASP A 209 -4.62 -14.94 -17.13
N LYS A 210 -5.93 -14.90 -16.85
CA LYS A 210 -6.94 -14.47 -17.83
C LYS A 210 -6.80 -13.03 -18.32
N VAL A 211 -6.10 -12.18 -17.58
CA VAL A 211 -5.87 -10.76 -17.92
C VAL A 211 -4.58 -10.59 -18.73
N PHE A 212 -3.58 -11.46 -18.54
CA PHE A 212 -2.23 -11.29 -19.09
C PHE A 212 -1.81 -12.33 -20.15
N ASN A 213 -2.53 -13.45 -20.25
CA ASN A 213 -2.36 -14.48 -21.29
C ASN A 213 -3.24 -14.24 -22.51
#